data_AF-M6E0Z5-F1
#
_entry.id   AF-M6E0Z5-F1
#
_cell.length_a   1.000
_cell.length_b   1.000
_cell.length_c   1.000
_cell.angle_alpha   90.00
_cell.angle_beta   90.00
_cell.angle_gamma   90.00
#
_symmetry.space_group_name_H-M   'P 1'
#
loop_
_entity.id
_entity.type
_entity.pdbx_description
1 polymer ?
#
loop_
_entity_poly.entity_id
_entity_poly.type
_entity_poly.pdbx_seq_one_letter_code
_entity_poly.pdbx_strand_id
1 'polypeptide(L)'
;MHRTLKQETALPVRSSLKEQQEAFDRFRIEYNLERPHEEALEYKTPEKIYMPSERVFPIKIPEIAYATNIVVETVLDDGTAKYGPYRIFFGSPLIGERVGFEEISERLCKIYFTNAVLGMLDLFTEKVLKYETSVYNYNESV
;
A
#
# COMPACT_ATOMS: atom_id res chain seq x y z
N MET A 1 -1.53 -14.34 13.24
CA MET A 1 -0.78 -15.59 12.99
C MET A 1 -1.63 -16.49 12.10
N HIS A 2 -1.08 -17.09 11.04
CA HIS A 2 -1.83 -17.99 10.15
C HIS A 2 -2.31 -19.25 10.90
N ARG A 3 -3.51 -19.74 10.57
CA ARG A 3 -4.18 -20.84 11.31
C ARG A 3 -3.37 -22.13 11.31
N THR A 4 -2.87 -22.55 10.15
CA THR A 4 -2.10 -23.79 9.96
C THR A 4 -0.74 -23.74 10.67
N LEU A 5 -0.04 -22.61 10.59
CA LEU A 5 1.22 -22.37 11.28
C LEU A 5 1.04 -22.57 12.79
N LYS A 6 0.00 -21.94 13.37
CA LYS A 6 -0.28 -22.03 14.80
C LYS A 6 -0.58 -23.46 15.24
N GLN A 7 -1.35 -24.21 14.45
CA GLN A 7 -1.70 -25.60 14.74
C GLN A 7 -0.48 -26.52 14.79
N GLU A 8 0.46 -26.34 13.87
CA GLU A 8 1.57 -27.29 13.72
C GLU A 8 2.78 -26.95 14.61
N THR A 9 2.98 -25.67 14.92
CA THR A 9 4.15 -25.25 15.68
C THR A 9 3.86 -24.91 17.13
N ALA A 10 2.65 -24.46 17.45
CA ALA A 10 2.33 -23.82 18.74
C ALA A 10 1.10 -24.41 19.46
N LEU A 11 0.57 -25.55 19.00
CA LEU A 11 -0.54 -26.27 19.63
C LEU A 11 -0.24 -27.78 19.77
N PRO A 12 0.25 -28.24 20.93
CA PRO A 12 0.65 -27.45 22.10
C PRO A 12 1.94 -26.66 21.87
N VAL A 13 2.14 -25.61 22.67
CA VAL A 13 3.41 -24.87 22.71
C VAL A 13 4.55 -25.78 23.18
N ARG A 14 5.77 -25.52 22.69
CA ARG A 14 6.95 -26.30 23.07
C ARG A 14 7.50 -25.86 24.44
N SER A 15 8.31 -26.72 25.05
CA SER A 15 8.74 -26.54 26.44
C SER A 15 9.81 -25.45 26.62
N SER A 16 10.46 -25.04 25.53
CA SER A 16 11.45 -23.96 25.51
C SER A 16 11.38 -23.14 24.21
N LEU A 17 11.95 -21.93 24.25
CA LEU A 17 12.10 -21.08 23.06
C LEU A 17 12.90 -21.77 21.95
N LYS A 18 13.91 -22.57 22.31
CA LYS A 18 14.72 -23.33 21.35
C LYS A 18 13.87 -24.38 20.63
N GLU A 19 13.13 -25.20 21.36
CA GLU A 19 12.24 -26.21 20.76
C GLU A 19 11.13 -25.58 19.92
N GLN A 20 10.64 -24.41 20.35
CA GLN A 20 9.63 -23.66 19.60
C GLN A 20 10.19 -23.14 18.28
N GLN A 21 11.43 -22.63 18.27
CA GLN A 21 12.12 -22.21 17.05
C GLN A 21 12.37 -23.39 16.12
N GLU A 22 12.83 -24.53 16.64
CA GLU A 22 13.02 -25.74 15.83
C GLU A 22 11.70 -26.23 15.20
N ALA A 23 10.57 -26.09 15.90
CA ALA A 23 9.26 -26.39 15.32
C ALA A 23 8.89 -25.43 14.18
N PHE A 24 9.21 -24.14 14.31
CA PHE A 24 9.03 -23.18 13.22
C PHE A 24 9.95 -23.45 12.03
N ASP A 25 11.20 -23.81 12.27
CA ASP A 25 12.16 -24.10 11.20
C ASP A 25 11.74 -25.35 10.41
N ARG A 26 11.29 -26.41 11.10
CA ARG A 26 10.72 -27.60 10.45
C ARG A 26 9.49 -27.27 9.61
N PHE A 27 8.54 -26.50 10.17
CA PHE A 27 7.36 -26.08 9.43
C PHE A 27 7.73 -25.28 8.18
N ARG A 28 8.71 -24.38 8.27
CA ARG A 28 9.18 -23.58 7.13
C ARG A 28 9.75 -24.47 6.02
N ILE A 29 10.53 -25.49 6.37
CA ILE A 29 11.07 -26.47 5.41
C ILE A 29 9.91 -27.21 4.72
N GLU A 30 9.02 -27.82 5.49
CA GLU A 30 7.89 -28.59 4.96
C GLU A 30 6.99 -27.74 4.05
N TYR A 31 6.62 -26.54 4.51
CA TYR A 31 5.74 -25.63 3.77
C TYR A 31 6.36 -25.16 2.45
N ASN A 32 7.66 -24.86 2.45
CA ASN A 32 8.35 -24.31 1.28
C ASN A 32 8.83 -25.38 0.29
N LEU A 33 9.08 -26.61 0.74
CA LEU A 33 9.76 -27.66 -0.05
C LEU A 33 8.92 -28.91 -0.33
N GLU A 34 7.95 -29.23 0.53
CA GLU A 34 7.30 -30.57 0.50
C GLU A 34 5.81 -30.49 0.22
N ARG A 35 5.11 -29.47 0.73
CA ARG A 35 3.65 -29.38 0.59
C ARG A 35 3.22 -29.13 -0.86
N PRO A 36 2.39 -30.01 -1.44
CA PRO A 36 1.78 -29.76 -2.74
C PRO A 36 0.70 -28.69 -2.56
N HIS A 37 0.93 -27.51 -3.13
CA HIS A 37 -0.06 -26.42 -3.18
C HIS A 37 -0.91 -26.61 -4.44
N GLU A 38 -1.79 -27.62 -4.40
CA GLU A 38 -2.46 -28.20 -5.57
C GLU A 38 -3.22 -27.16 -6.41
N GLU A 39 -4.04 -26.31 -5.78
CA GLU A 39 -4.92 -25.38 -6.49
C GLU A 39 -4.27 -24.02 -6.79
N ALA A 40 -3.33 -23.57 -5.96
CA ALA A 40 -2.75 -22.23 -6.09
C ALA A 40 -1.46 -22.19 -6.93
N LEU A 41 -0.70 -23.30 -6.96
CA LEU A 41 0.63 -23.36 -7.57
C LEU A 41 0.82 -24.58 -8.49
N GLU A 42 -0.25 -25.23 -8.93
CA GLU A 42 -0.20 -26.41 -9.83
C GLU A 42 0.77 -27.50 -9.34
N TYR A 43 0.67 -27.86 -8.05
CA TYR A 43 1.56 -28.83 -7.38
C TYR A 43 3.04 -28.41 -7.26
N LYS A 44 3.41 -27.17 -7.61
CA LYS A 44 4.75 -26.64 -7.34
C LYS A 44 4.85 -26.15 -5.90
N THR A 45 6.08 -26.15 -5.39
CA THR A 45 6.39 -25.68 -4.04
C THR A 45 6.67 -24.17 -4.06
N PRO A 46 6.48 -23.44 -2.96
CA PRO A 46 6.76 -22.01 -2.90
C PRO A 46 8.20 -21.69 -3.25
N GLU A 47 9.17 -22.53 -2.85
CA GLU A 47 10.58 -22.35 -3.20
C GLU A 47 10.82 -22.37 -4.72
N LYS A 48 10.07 -23.18 -5.48
CA LYS A 48 10.25 -23.29 -6.94
C LYS A 48 9.72 -22.10 -7.74
N ILE A 49 8.84 -21.29 -7.14
CA ILE A 49 8.17 -20.18 -7.83
C ILE A 49 8.60 -18.83 -7.25
N TYR A 50 8.91 -18.79 -5.96
CA TYR A 50 9.29 -17.55 -5.30
C TYR A 50 10.58 -17.00 -5.92
N MET A 51 10.45 -15.82 -6.53
CA MET A 51 11.57 -15.00 -6.94
C MET A 51 11.66 -13.82 -5.97
N PRO A 52 12.83 -13.56 -5.35
CA PRO A 52 12.98 -12.36 -4.54
C PRO A 52 12.70 -11.14 -5.41
N SER A 53 11.98 -10.18 -4.85
CA SER A 53 11.70 -8.92 -5.52
C SER A 53 13.02 -8.21 -5.87
N GLU A 54 13.23 -7.90 -7.15
CA GLU A 54 14.37 -7.07 -7.59
C GLU A 54 14.29 -5.64 -7.03
N ARG A 55 13.09 -5.19 -6.67
CA ARG A 55 12.88 -3.90 -6.02
C ARG A 55 13.52 -3.90 -4.63
N VAL A 56 14.65 -3.20 -4.53
CA VAL A 56 15.31 -2.93 -3.25
C VAL A 56 14.46 -2.00 -2.41
N PHE A 57 14.24 -2.35 -1.14
CA PHE A 57 13.58 -1.46 -0.20
C PHE A 57 14.55 -0.34 0.19
N PRO A 58 14.23 0.94 -0.08
CA PRO A 58 15.16 2.02 0.18
C PRO A 58 15.29 2.27 1.70
N ILE A 59 16.49 2.62 2.16
CA ILE A 59 16.76 2.95 3.57
C ILE A 59 15.97 4.20 3.99
N LYS A 60 15.75 5.13 3.06
CA LYS A 60 14.95 6.34 3.25
C LYS A 60 14.01 6.51 2.05
N ILE A 61 12.73 6.74 2.31
CA ILE A 61 11.76 7.08 1.27
C ILE A 61 12.09 8.51 0.77
N PRO A 62 12.26 8.71 -0.55
CA PRO A 62 12.51 10.05 -1.09
C PRO A 62 11.34 10.98 -0.79
N GLU A 63 11.64 12.24 -0.51
CA GLU A 63 10.60 13.25 -0.35
C GLU A 63 9.85 13.44 -1.66
N ILE A 64 8.52 13.49 -1.56
CA ILE A 64 7.67 13.71 -2.72
C ILE A 64 7.69 15.20 -3.07
N ALA A 65 8.21 15.49 -4.26
CA ALA A 65 8.12 16.81 -4.86
C ALA A 65 6.90 16.88 -5.78
N TYR A 66 6.04 17.87 -5.55
CA TYR A 66 4.98 18.22 -6.48
C TYR A 66 5.49 19.27 -7.47
N ALA A 67 4.90 19.28 -8.67
CA ALA A 67 5.20 20.29 -9.67
C ALA A 67 4.81 21.70 -9.18
N THR A 68 5.44 22.74 -9.70
CA THR A 68 5.28 24.12 -9.22
C THR A 68 3.87 24.68 -9.41
N ASN A 69 3.10 24.11 -10.35
CA ASN A 69 1.70 24.46 -10.60
C ASN A 69 0.71 23.76 -9.64
N ILE A 70 1.20 22.90 -8.76
CA ILE A 70 0.38 22.18 -7.79
C ILE A 70 0.47 22.89 -6.45
N VAL A 71 -0.69 23.28 -5.90
CA VAL A 71 -0.79 23.79 -4.54
C VAL A 71 -0.67 22.61 -3.59
N VAL A 72 0.24 22.70 -2.63
CA VAL A 72 0.52 21.60 -1.70
C VAL A 72 0.13 21.98 -0.29
N GLU A 73 -0.69 21.15 0.32
CA GLU A 73 -1.23 21.37 1.66
C GLU A 73 -1.02 20.13 2.52
N THR A 74 -0.94 20.33 3.83
CA THR A 74 -0.78 19.23 4.79
C THR A 74 -2.14 18.87 5.38
N VAL A 75 -2.43 17.57 5.44
CA VAL A 75 -3.63 17.08 6.10
C VAL A 75 -3.48 17.25 7.61
N LEU A 76 -4.44 17.94 8.22
CA LEU A 76 -4.50 18.25 9.64
C LEU A 76 -4.95 17.03 10.47
N ASP A 77 -4.87 17.16 11.79
CA ASP A 77 -5.20 16.09 12.75
C ASP A 77 -6.65 15.58 12.68
N ASP A 78 -7.56 16.35 12.09
CA ASP A 78 -8.95 15.91 11.86
C ASP A 78 -9.15 15.19 10.52
N GLY A 79 -8.05 14.89 9.82
CA GLY A 79 -8.06 14.19 8.53
C GLY A 79 -8.49 15.07 7.36
N THR A 80 -8.42 16.39 7.48
CA THR A 80 -8.79 17.32 6.40
C THR A 80 -7.62 18.18 5.92
N ALA A 81 -7.67 18.63 4.66
CA ALA A 81 -6.83 19.71 4.15
C ALA A 81 -7.71 20.79 3.50
N LYS A 82 -7.20 22.03 3.46
CA LYS A 82 -7.90 23.15 2.86
C LYS A 82 -7.30 23.48 1.50
N TYR A 83 -8.14 23.78 0.52
CA TYR A 83 -7.73 24.37 -0.75
C TYR A 83 -8.58 25.62 -0.94
N GLY A 84 -8.00 26.81 -0.76
CA GLY A 84 -8.77 28.06 -0.73
C GLY A 84 -9.94 28.00 0.27
N PRO A 85 -11.20 28.23 -0.15
CA PRO A 85 -12.37 28.14 0.73
C PRO A 85 -12.83 26.69 1.00
N TYR A 86 -12.33 25.72 0.25
CA TYR A 86 -12.81 24.33 0.29
C TYR A 86 -12.09 23.52 1.37
N ARG A 87 -12.84 22.69 2.12
CA ARG A 87 -12.30 21.74 3.10
C ARG A 87 -12.58 20.31 2.65
N ILE A 88 -11.53 19.55 2.39
CA ILE A 88 -11.61 18.19 1.83
C ILE A 88 -11.20 17.20 2.92
N PHE A 89 -12.01 16.15 3.11
CA PHE A 89 -11.72 15.05 4.04
C PHE A 89 -10.97 13.91 3.33
N PHE A 90 -9.79 13.57 3.85
CA PHE A 90 -8.88 12.53 3.36
C PHE A 90 -8.85 11.29 4.26
N GLY A 91 -9.28 11.42 5.51
CA GLY A 91 -9.26 10.36 6.51
C GLY A 91 -7.97 10.29 7.33
N SER A 92 -8.02 9.52 8.41
CA SER A 92 -6.91 9.40 9.36
C SER A 92 -5.59 8.84 8.80
N PRO A 93 -5.56 7.97 7.77
CA PRO A 93 -4.30 7.46 7.24
C PRO A 93 -3.41 8.52 6.58
N LEU A 94 -3.98 9.67 6.22
CA LEU A 94 -3.26 10.75 5.54
C LEU A 94 -2.91 11.92 6.47
N ILE A 95 -3.21 11.83 7.78
CA ILE A 95 -2.85 12.89 8.74
C ILE A 95 -1.33 13.14 8.72
N GLY A 96 -0.92 14.41 8.61
CA GLY A 96 0.49 14.82 8.52
C GLY A 96 1.10 14.69 7.13
N GLU A 97 0.40 14.05 6.18
CA GLU A 97 0.87 13.89 4.82
C GLU A 97 0.59 15.12 3.94
N ARG A 98 1.41 15.28 2.90
CA ARG A 98 1.27 16.37 1.91
C ARG A 98 0.40 15.90 0.73
N VAL A 99 -0.66 16.63 0.46
CA VAL A 99 -1.58 16.41 -0.67
C VAL A 99 -1.48 17.55 -1.68
N GLY A 100 -1.66 17.23 -2.95
CA GLY A 100 -1.55 18.17 -4.06
C GLY A 100 -2.91 18.54 -4.65
N PHE A 101 -3.07 19.81 -5.02
CA PHE A 101 -4.23 20.36 -5.70
C PHE A 101 -3.77 21.02 -7.00
N GLU A 102 -4.19 20.45 -8.13
CA GLU A 102 -3.88 20.97 -9.47
C GLU A 102 -5.14 21.53 -10.09
N GLU A 103 -5.19 22.84 -10.30
CA GLU A 103 -6.30 23.45 -11.02
C GLU A 103 -6.22 23.10 -12.51
N ILE A 104 -7.23 22.39 -13.01
CA ILE A 104 -7.32 21.97 -14.42
C ILE A 104 -8.19 22.95 -15.22
N SER A 105 -9.15 23.58 -14.54
CA SER A 105 -10.05 24.59 -15.09
C SER A 105 -10.70 25.37 -13.94
N GLU A 106 -11.41 26.46 -14.26
CA GLU A 106 -12.21 27.23 -13.29
C GLU A 106 -13.25 26.41 -12.52
N ARG A 107 -13.60 25.21 -13.00
CA ARG A 107 -14.58 24.31 -12.38
C ARG A 107 -13.96 23.14 -11.65
N LEU A 108 -12.81 22.63 -12.10
CA LEU A 108 -12.28 21.34 -11.67
C LEU A 108 -10.85 21.47 -11.18
N CYS A 109 -10.63 20.99 -9.96
CA CYS A 109 -9.32 20.82 -9.36
C CYS A 109 -9.05 19.33 -9.13
N LYS A 110 -7.90 18.84 -9.60
CA LYS A 110 -7.50 17.45 -9.42
C LYS A 110 -6.72 17.30 -8.11
N ILE A 111 -7.06 16.27 -7.34
CA ILE A 111 -6.47 16.00 -6.03
C ILE A 111 -5.47 14.85 -6.14
N TYR A 112 -4.27 15.06 -5.61
CA TYR A 112 -3.18 14.11 -5.61
C TYR A 112 -2.75 13.73 -4.19
N PHE A 113 -2.36 12.47 -4.04
CA PHE A 113 -1.46 12.03 -2.99
C PHE A 113 -0.29 11.30 -3.64
N THR A 114 0.91 11.86 -3.51
CA THR A 114 2.10 11.35 -4.20
C THR A 114 1.91 11.42 -5.73
N ASN A 115 2.14 10.32 -6.44
CA ASN A 115 1.85 10.15 -7.86
C ASN A 115 0.41 9.67 -8.13
N ALA A 116 -0.40 9.43 -7.10
CA ALA A 116 -1.75 8.90 -7.24
C ALA A 116 -2.80 10.02 -7.27
N VAL A 117 -3.67 10.00 -8.29
CA VAL A 117 -4.88 10.84 -8.32
C VAL A 117 -5.93 10.23 -7.39
N LEU A 118 -6.36 11.00 -6.39
CA LEU A 118 -7.40 10.59 -5.44
C LEU A 118 -8.81 10.93 -5.92
N GLY A 119 -8.96 12.00 -6.69
CA GLY A 119 -10.28 12.51 -7.07
C GLY A 119 -10.21 13.84 -7.83
N MET A 120 -11.39 14.36 -8.17
CA MET A 120 -11.54 15.74 -8.65
C MET A 120 -12.47 16.51 -7.72
N LEU A 121 -12.07 17.67 -7.24
CA LEU A 121 -12.94 18.63 -6.60
C LEU A 121 -13.65 19.48 -7.67
N ASP A 122 -14.98 19.44 -7.69
CA ASP A 122 -15.78 20.41 -8.45
C ASP A 122 -15.96 21.67 -7.60
N LEU A 123 -15.31 22.76 -8.02
CA LEU A 123 -15.21 24.04 -7.32
C LEU A 123 -16.55 24.79 -7.24
N PHE A 124 -17.53 24.42 -8.07
CA PHE A 124 -18.86 25.03 -8.07
C PHE A 124 -19.82 24.29 -7.14
N THR A 125 -19.77 22.96 -7.13
CA THR A 125 -20.65 22.11 -6.29
C THR A 125 -20.05 21.73 -4.96
N GLU A 126 -18.75 22.00 -4.76
CA GLU A 126 -17.95 21.65 -3.58
C GLU A 126 -17.81 20.15 -3.33
N LYS A 127 -18.17 19.32 -4.32
CA LYS A 127 -18.13 17.87 -4.20
C LYS A 127 -16.83 17.31 -4.74
N VAL A 128 -16.31 16.32 -4.03
CA VAL A 128 -15.26 15.45 -4.56
C VAL A 128 -15.92 14.38 -5.44
N LEU A 129 -15.64 14.45 -6.73
CA LEU A 129 -16.02 13.49 -7.74
C LEU A 129 -15.01 12.34 -7.75
N LYS A 130 -15.53 11.12 -7.92
CA LYS A 130 -14.71 9.94 -8.10
C LYS A 130 -13.91 10.09 -9.38
N TYR A 131 -12.59 9.94 -9.28
CA TYR A 131 -11.74 9.82 -10.45
C TYR A 131 -11.74 8.35 -10.88
N GLU A 132 -12.27 8.06 -12.06
CA GLU A 132 -12.09 6.76 -12.69
C GLU A 132 -10.66 6.71 -13.24
N THR A 133 -9.74 6.23 -12.41
CA THR A 133 -8.39 5.89 -12.86
C THR A 133 -8.52 4.79 -13.92
N SER A 134 -8.24 5.10 -15.19
CA SER A 134 -7.84 4.07 -16.14
C SER A 134 -6.62 3.38 -15.54
N VAL A 135 -6.75 2.08 -15.26
CA VAL A 135 -5.76 1.24 -14.60
C VAL A 135 -4.37 1.61 -15.15
N TYR A 136 -3.47 2.06 -14.27
CA TYR A 136 -2.15 2.54 -14.64
C TYR A 136 -1.45 1.50 -15.55
N ASN A 137 -1.23 1.85 -16.81
CA ASN A 137 -0.16 1.24 -17.59
C ASN A 137 1.14 1.75 -16.97
N TYR A 138 1.81 0.88 -16.20
CA TYR A 138 3.22 1.06 -15.91
C TYR A 138 3.94 1.05 -17.26
N ASN A 139 4.20 2.24 -17.81
CA ASN A 139 5.19 2.37 -18.86
C ASN A 139 6.54 2.08 -18.22
N GLU A 140 6.98 0.83 -18.39
CA GLU A 140 8.39 0.47 -18.36
C GLU A 140 9.18 1.56 -19.10
N SER A 141 10.04 2.26 -18.36
CA SER A 141 11.00 3.19 -18.94
C SER A 141 12.38 2.65 -18.56
N VAL A 142 12.90 1.87 -19.52
CA VAL A 142 14.29 1.54 -19.88
C VAL A 142 15.37 1.76 -18.83
#